data_AF-A0A9E7PLM2-F1
#
_entry.id   AF-A0A9E7PLM2-F1
#
_cell.length_a   1.000
_cell.length_b   1.000
_cell.length_c   1.000
_cell.angle_alpha   90.00
_cell.angle_beta   90.00
_cell.angle_gamma   90.00
#
_symmetry.space_group_name_H-M   'P 1'
#
loop_
_entity.id
_entity.type
_entity.pdbx_description
1 polymer ?
#
loop_
_entity_poly.entity_id
_entity_poly.type
_entity_poly.pdbx_seq_one_letter_code
_entity_poly.pdbx_strand_id
1 'polypeptide(L)'
;MQAALDYGRRGFSIFPCSQDKAPLTEHGFKDASPDLRKIRQWWTQFPDASIGISCIASGLIVLDTDPRNGGLHTLQALEQEHEPLPITLTALTGMQNDCRGTHRYYRAPEGDIKVKGQLGEGIDCKYSGYVIAAPSQHQTGVNYQWIDEYQPIADLPKWISDIIIKKPAKAPRRRTSAGHGDSITDQYNLRVQDYLMPENGRYISSDEIRGAHPAHGSSTGNNLCINIRKNTWYCFRHQTGGGGVEAYAVARGIIDCSEAGAGCLNNKWSEFFRCLREDGIITPTEADPEILASIDALIQKWRRLQACQN
;
A
#
# COMPACT_ATOMS: atom_id res chain seq x y z
N MET A 1 -8.90 -18.85 -28.51
CA MET A 1 -9.83 -19.62 -27.65
C MET A 1 -9.16 -20.41 -26.52
N GLN A 2 -8.20 -21.31 -26.77
CA GLN A 2 -7.64 -22.18 -25.71
C GLN A 2 -7.12 -21.39 -24.49
N ALA A 3 -6.29 -20.37 -24.72
CA ALA A 3 -5.80 -19.49 -23.65
C ALA A 3 -6.93 -18.87 -22.80
N ALA A 4 -8.03 -18.43 -23.42
CA ALA A 4 -9.18 -17.89 -22.71
C ALA A 4 -9.83 -18.93 -21.78
N LEU A 5 -9.92 -20.18 -22.22
CA LEU A 5 -10.41 -21.28 -21.38
C LEU A 5 -9.47 -21.55 -20.21
N ASP A 6 -8.16 -21.46 -20.42
CA ASP A 6 -7.15 -21.65 -19.36
C ASP A 6 -7.26 -20.56 -18.28
N TYR A 7 -7.55 -19.31 -18.65
CA TYR A 7 -7.87 -18.26 -17.67
C TYR A 7 -9.11 -18.59 -16.84
N GLY A 8 -10.20 -19.01 -17.49
CA GLY A 8 -11.43 -19.41 -16.79
C GLY A 8 -11.20 -20.56 -15.82
N ARG A 9 -10.39 -21.57 -16.21
CA ARG A 9 -10.00 -22.69 -15.34
C ARG A 9 -9.19 -22.25 -14.12
N ARG A 10 -8.39 -21.19 -14.25
CA ARG A 10 -7.63 -20.57 -13.15
C ARG A 10 -8.50 -19.68 -12.25
N GLY A 11 -9.80 -19.56 -12.55
CA GLY A 11 -10.74 -18.74 -11.79
C GLY A 11 -10.75 -17.27 -12.16
N PHE A 12 -10.05 -16.86 -13.22
CA PHE A 12 -10.08 -15.47 -13.66
C PHE A 12 -11.37 -15.15 -14.41
N SER A 13 -11.99 -14.01 -14.05
CA SER A 13 -13.15 -13.48 -14.72
C SER A 13 -12.71 -12.70 -15.96
N ILE A 14 -12.94 -13.28 -17.15
CA ILE A 14 -12.48 -12.72 -18.42
C ILE A 14 -13.63 -12.33 -19.36
N PHE A 15 -13.31 -11.56 -20.40
CA PHE A 15 -14.23 -11.16 -21.47
C PHE A 15 -13.46 -10.82 -22.76
N PRO A 16 -14.09 -10.89 -23.94
CA PRO A 16 -13.46 -10.52 -25.21
C PRO A 16 -13.31 -8.99 -25.36
N CYS A 17 -12.17 -8.56 -25.89
CA CYS A 17 -11.88 -7.18 -26.27
C CYS A 17 -11.50 -7.05 -27.75
N SER A 18 -11.77 -5.89 -28.35
CA SER A 18 -11.21 -5.50 -29.64
C SER A 18 -9.71 -5.22 -29.55
N GLN A 19 -9.08 -4.97 -30.70
CA GLN A 19 -7.67 -4.57 -30.78
C GLN A 19 -7.40 -3.22 -30.08
N ASP A 20 -8.40 -2.33 -30.06
CA ASP A 20 -8.35 -1.04 -29.34
C ASP A 20 -8.60 -1.19 -27.83
N LYS A 21 -8.56 -2.42 -27.32
CA LYS A 21 -8.77 -2.78 -25.90
C LYS A 21 -10.17 -2.44 -25.37
N ALA A 22 -11.14 -2.20 -26.26
CA ALA A 22 -12.53 -1.96 -25.88
C ALA A 22 -13.27 -3.30 -25.69
N PRO A 23 -14.12 -3.46 -24.66
CA PRO A 23 -14.92 -4.67 -24.47
C PRO A 23 -15.86 -4.92 -25.66
N LEU A 24 -16.01 -6.18 -26.07
CA LEU A 24 -16.97 -6.60 -27.11
C LEU A 24 -18.30 -7.13 -26.55
N THR A 25 -18.44 -7.11 -25.23
CA THR A 25 -19.63 -7.55 -24.49
C THR A 25 -20.64 -6.41 -24.32
N GLU A 26 -21.92 -6.76 -24.17
CA GLU A 26 -23.04 -5.80 -24.07
C GLU A 26 -22.89 -4.82 -22.89
N HIS A 27 -22.53 -5.32 -21.71
CA HIS A 27 -22.36 -4.49 -20.51
C HIS A 27 -20.88 -4.17 -20.22
N GLY A 28 -20.03 -4.25 -21.26
CA GLY A 28 -18.60 -4.06 -21.17
C GLY A 28 -17.92 -5.06 -20.22
N PHE A 29 -16.85 -4.63 -19.54
CA PHE A 29 -16.06 -5.51 -18.66
C PHE A 29 -16.84 -6.07 -17.46
N LYS A 30 -18.04 -5.55 -17.17
CA LYS A 30 -18.91 -6.05 -16.09
C LYS A 30 -19.49 -7.43 -16.39
N ASP A 31 -19.52 -7.82 -17.67
CA ASP A 31 -19.97 -9.15 -18.09
C ASP A 31 -18.93 -10.25 -17.83
N ALA A 32 -17.71 -9.89 -17.41
CA ALA A 32 -16.60 -10.80 -17.21
C ALA A 32 -16.99 -12.03 -16.39
N SER A 33 -16.50 -13.21 -16.81
CA SER A 33 -16.90 -14.47 -16.20
C SER A 33 -15.79 -15.51 -16.30
N PRO A 34 -15.66 -16.40 -15.28
CA PRO A 34 -14.82 -17.59 -15.37
C PRO A 34 -15.56 -18.80 -15.98
N ASP A 35 -16.88 -18.69 -16.26
CA ASP A 35 -17.67 -19.81 -16.79
C ASP A 35 -17.20 -20.19 -18.20
N LEU A 36 -16.67 -21.42 -18.31
CA LEU A 36 -16.14 -21.97 -19.54
C LEU A 36 -17.20 -22.03 -20.66
N ARG A 37 -18.50 -22.17 -20.35
CA ARG A 37 -19.56 -22.15 -21.36
C ARG A 37 -19.68 -20.76 -21.98
N LYS A 38 -19.72 -19.72 -21.14
CA LYS A 38 -19.79 -18.31 -21.58
C LYS A 38 -18.54 -17.93 -22.36
N ILE A 39 -17.36 -18.33 -21.89
CA ILE A 39 -16.09 -18.12 -22.58
C ILE A 39 -16.08 -18.79 -23.96
N ARG A 40 -16.54 -20.04 -24.08
CA ARG A 40 -16.64 -20.70 -25.40
C ARG A 40 -17.54 -19.93 -26.35
N GLN A 41 -18.70 -19.46 -25.88
CA GLN A 41 -19.63 -18.68 -26.70
C GLN A 41 -18.97 -17.39 -27.22
N TRP A 42 -18.34 -16.62 -26.35
CA TRP A 42 -17.65 -15.39 -26.73
C TRP A 42 -16.55 -15.61 -27.77
N TRP A 43 -15.66 -16.58 -27.56
CA TRP A 43 -14.58 -16.84 -28.53
C TRP A 43 -15.01 -17.65 -29.75
N THR A 44 -16.24 -18.20 -29.78
CA THR A 44 -16.85 -18.68 -31.02
C THR A 44 -17.34 -17.51 -31.86
N GLN A 45 -17.93 -16.49 -31.22
CA GLN A 45 -18.40 -15.28 -31.88
C GLN A 45 -17.27 -14.33 -32.31
N PHE A 46 -16.21 -14.24 -31.49
CA PHE A 46 -15.05 -13.37 -31.71
C PHE A 46 -13.73 -14.17 -31.60
N PRO A 47 -13.38 -14.97 -32.62
CA PRO A 47 -12.22 -15.87 -32.55
C PRO A 47 -10.89 -15.16 -32.28
N ASP A 48 -10.74 -13.94 -32.82
CA ASP A 48 -9.52 -13.12 -32.77
C ASP A 48 -9.54 -12.06 -31.65
N ALA A 49 -10.52 -12.11 -30.75
CA ALA A 49 -10.62 -11.16 -29.65
C ALA A 49 -9.46 -11.30 -28.67
N SER A 50 -8.96 -10.15 -28.23
CA SER A 50 -8.06 -10.02 -27.09
C SER A 50 -8.77 -10.44 -25.80
N ILE A 51 -8.00 -10.90 -24.82
CA ILE A 51 -8.50 -11.35 -23.52
C ILE A 51 -8.40 -10.20 -22.52
N GLY A 52 -9.55 -9.68 -22.08
CA GLY A 52 -9.63 -8.77 -20.94
C GLY A 52 -9.83 -9.55 -19.64
N ILE A 53 -9.10 -9.19 -18.58
CA ILE A 53 -9.31 -9.67 -17.20
C ILE A 53 -9.94 -8.55 -16.39
N SER A 54 -11.14 -8.78 -15.85
CA SER A 54 -11.74 -7.88 -14.86
C SER A 54 -11.02 -8.06 -13.54
N CYS A 55 -10.37 -7.00 -13.05
CA CYS A 55 -9.51 -7.09 -11.86
C CYS A 55 -10.35 -7.38 -10.61
N ILE A 56 -11.38 -6.57 -10.34
CA ILE A 56 -12.28 -6.76 -9.20
C ILE A 56 -13.02 -8.11 -9.23
N ALA A 57 -13.54 -8.54 -10.38
CA ALA A 57 -14.26 -9.82 -10.48
C ALA A 57 -13.34 -11.04 -10.41
N SER A 58 -12.02 -10.82 -10.48
CA SER A 58 -11.00 -11.84 -10.29
C SER A 58 -10.32 -11.76 -8.92
N GLY A 59 -10.73 -10.83 -8.05
CA GLY A 59 -10.09 -10.60 -6.75
C GLY A 59 -8.65 -10.07 -6.86
N LEU A 60 -8.37 -9.24 -7.88
CA LEU A 60 -7.02 -8.76 -8.19
C LEU A 60 -6.90 -7.24 -8.10
N ILE A 61 -5.72 -6.79 -7.68
CA ILE A 61 -5.20 -5.45 -7.98
C ILE A 61 -3.99 -5.65 -8.88
N VAL A 62 -3.94 -4.92 -9.99
CA VAL A 62 -2.83 -4.97 -10.95
C VAL A 62 -2.11 -3.64 -10.98
N LEU A 63 -0.80 -3.66 -10.78
CA LEU A 63 0.07 -2.51 -11.03
C LEU A 63 0.52 -2.54 -12.49
N ASP A 64 0.06 -1.55 -13.26
CA ASP A 64 0.43 -1.34 -14.65
C ASP A 64 1.53 -0.27 -14.71
N THR A 65 2.76 -0.73 -14.90
CA THR A 65 3.96 0.12 -14.96
C THR A 65 4.27 0.43 -16.41
N ASP A 66 4.10 1.69 -16.79
CA ASP A 66 4.35 2.19 -18.15
C ASP A 66 5.69 2.95 -18.21
N PRO A 67 6.71 2.41 -18.91
CA PRO A 67 8.01 3.06 -19.02
C PRO A 67 7.95 4.42 -19.73
N ARG A 68 6.94 4.69 -20.57
CA ARG A 68 6.76 6.00 -21.23
C ARG A 68 6.61 7.16 -20.26
N ASN A 69 5.97 6.88 -19.14
CA ASN A 69 5.52 7.88 -18.18
C ASN A 69 6.39 7.84 -16.92
N GLY A 70 7.66 7.42 -17.05
CA GLY A 70 8.59 7.35 -15.92
C GLY A 70 8.33 6.20 -14.93
N GLY A 71 7.40 5.28 -15.23
CA GLY A 71 6.96 4.25 -14.29
C GLY A 71 8.08 3.37 -13.71
N LEU A 72 9.13 3.08 -14.50
CA LEU A 72 10.28 2.31 -14.02
C LEU A 72 11.08 3.07 -12.95
N HIS A 73 11.31 4.36 -13.14
CA HIS A 73 12.02 5.20 -12.16
C HIS A 73 11.19 5.39 -10.90
N THR A 74 9.89 5.66 -11.05
CA THR A 74 8.95 5.77 -9.92
C THR A 74 8.91 4.48 -9.12
N LEU A 75 8.87 3.33 -9.80
CA LEU A 75 8.81 2.03 -9.13
C LEU A 75 10.09 1.75 -8.35
N GLN A 76 11.24 2.04 -8.95
CA GLN A 76 12.53 1.90 -8.28
C GLN A 76 12.63 2.79 -7.03
N ALA A 77 12.17 4.03 -7.10
CA ALA A 77 12.16 4.95 -5.96
C ALA A 77 11.25 4.44 -4.83
N LEU A 78 10.05 3.94 -5.17
CA LEU A 78 9.11 3.39 -4.19
C LEU A 78 9.67 2.10 -3.52
N GLU A 79 10.33 1.22 -4.28
CA GLU A 79 10.97 0.02 -3.72
C GLU A 79 12.17 0.37 -2.81
N GLN A 80 12.86 1.49 -3.07
CA GLN A 80 13.93 2.01 -2.21
C GLN A 80 13.39 2.69 -0.94
N GLU A 81 12.27 3.41 -1.04
CA GLU A 81 11.63 4.11 0.07
C GLU A 81 10.94 3.14 1.05
N HIS A 82 10.35 2.07 0.53
CA HIS A 82 9.60 1.10 1.31
C HIS A 82 10.32 -0.25 1.37
N GLU A 83 9.95 -1.17 0.48
CA GLU A 83 10.53 -2.50 0.35
C GLU A 83 10.38 -2.99 -1.10
N PRO A 84 11.26 -3.89 -1.56
CA PRO A 84 11.11 -4.51 -2.88
C PRO A 84 9.75 -5.19 -3.04
N LEU A 85 9.18 -5.09 -4.23
CA LEU A 85 7.93 -5.81 -4.52
C LEU A 85 8.18 -7.32 -4.52
N PRO A 86 7.29 -8.13 -3.90
CA PRO A 86 7.42 -9.57 -3.94
C PRO A 86 7.30 -10.06 -5.38
N ILE A 87 7.94 -11.20 -5.65
CA ILE A 87 7.78 -11.88 -6.93
C ILE A 87 6.33 -12.34 -7.02
N THR A 88 5.65 -11.95 -8.10
CA THR A 88 4.25 -12.26 -8.35
C THR A 88 4.02 -12.50 -9.84
N LEU A 89 2.88 -13.08 -10.20
CA LEU A 89 2.47 -13.26 -11.58
C LEU A 89 2.62 -11.91 -12.32
N THR A 90 3.42 -11.91 -13.38
CA THR A 90 3.81 -10.69 -14.08
C THR A 90 3.76 -10.91 -15.59
N ALA A 91 3.05 -10.02 -16.29
CA ALA A 91 3.06 -9.97 -17.75
C ALA A 91 3.87 -8.78 -18.25
N LEU A 92 4.64 -9.00 -19.30
CA LEU A 92 5.21 -7.95 -20.14
C LEU A 92 4.12 -7.41 -21.06
N THR A 93 4.02 -6.09 -21.17
CA THR A 93 3.05 -5.39 -22.01
C THR A 93 3.67 -5.04 -23.37
N GLY A 94 3.21 -4.00 -24.07
CA GLY A 94 3.79 -3.56 -25.33
C GLY A 94 5.29 -3.25 -25.28
N MET A 95 5.84 -2.95 -26.46
CA MET A 95 7.22 -2.48 -26.61
C MET A 95 7.23 -0.96 -26.80
N GLN A 96 8.16 -0.28 -26.14
CA GLN A 96 8.37 1.16 -26.23
C GLN A 96 9.87 1.47 -26.10
N ASN A 97 10.48 2.03 -27.15
CA ASN A 97 11.91 2.42 -27.15
C ASN A 97 12.81 1.31 -26.56
N ASP A 98 12.63 0.09 -27.05
CA ASP A 98 13.34 -1.14 -26.62
C ASP A 98 13.07 -1.61 -25.18
N CYS A 99 12.13 -0.98 -24.46
CA CYS A 99 11.69 -1.37 -23.14
C CYS A 99 10.23 -1.85 -23.14
N ARG A 100 9.90 -2.81 -22.26
CA ARG A 100 8.52 -3.28 -22.08
C ARG A 100 7.95 -2.76 -20.76
N GLY A 101 6.67 -2.42 -20.76
CA GLY A 101 5.93 -2.21 -19.51
C GLY A 101 5.56 -3.52 -18.85
N THR A 102 5.00 -3.45 -17.65
CA THR A 102 4.61 -4.65 -16.89
C THR A 102 3.23 -4.51 -16.26
N HIS A 103 2.48 -5.61 -16.24
CA HIS A 103 1.34 -5.81 -15.37
C HIS A 103 1.77 -6.77 -14.25
N ARG A 104 1.86 -6.29 -13.01
CA ARG A 104 2.15 -7.11 -11.81
C ARG A 104 0.85 -7.34 -11.05
N TYR A 105 0.45 -8.60 -10.92
CA TYR A 105 -0.86 -8.99 -10.39
C TYR A 105 -0.74 -9.33 -8.89
N TYR A 106 -1.63 -8.80 -8.06
CA TYR A 106 -1.67 -9.06 -6.62
C TYR A 106 -3.08 -9.45 -6.18
N ARG A 107 -3.19 -10.25 -5.11
CA ARG A 107 -4.50 -10.49 -4.48
C ARG A 107 -5.03 -9.20 -3.88
N ALA A 108 -6.26 -8.85 -4.24
CA ALA A 108 -6.96 -7.75 -3.61
C ALA A 108 -7.31 -8.13 -2.16
N PRO A 109 -7.15 -7.23 -1.18
CA PRO A 109 -7.66 -7.45 0.16
C PRO A 109 -9.17 -7.71 0.14
N GLU A 110 -9.65 -8.51 1.09
CA GLU A 110 -11.08 -8.77 1.24
C GLU A 110 -11.86 -7.52 1.65
N GLY A 111 -13.15 -7.49 1.28
CA GLY A 111 -14.09 -6.43 1.64
C GLY A 111 -14.32 -5.37 0.55
N ASP A 112 -15.23 -4.43 0.84
CA ASP A 112 -15.56 -3.34 -0.06
C ASP A 112 -14.50 -2.23 0.05
N ILE A 113 -13.49 -2.31 -0.82
CA ILE A 113 -12.37 -1.37 -0.88
C ILE A 113 -12.51 -0.39 -2.05
N LYS A 114 -12.07 0.85 -1.84
CA LYS A 114 -11.89 1.84 -2.91
C LYS A 114 -10.40 2.03 -3.18
N VAL A 115 -10.00 1.78 -4.42
CA VAL A 115 -8.60 1.87 -4.84
C VAL A 115 -8.37 3.15 -5.64
N LYS A 116 -7.36 3.92 -5.27
CA LYS A 116 -6.83 5.06 -6.04
C LYS A 116 -6.27 4.52 -7.35
N GLY A 117 -6.59 5.17 -8.47
CA GLY A 117 -6.20 4.69 -9.80
C GLY A 117 -4.71 4.72 -10.11
N GLN A 118 -3.87 5.31 -9.26
CA GLN A 118 -2.43 5.46 -9.47
C GLN A 118 -1.66 5.32 -8.16
N LEU A 119 -0.58 4.55 -8.20
CA LEU A 119 0.40 4.45 -7.11
C LEU A 119 1.35 5.65 -7.16
N GLY A 120 1.84 5.97 -8.35
CA GLY A 120 2.73 7.09 -8.63
C GLY A 120 2.76 7.40 -10.12
N GLU A 121 3.60 8.34 -10.52
CA GLU A 121 3.76 8.70 -11.93
C GLU A 121 4.16 7.48 -12.77
N GLY A 122 3.40 7.21 -13.84
CA GLY A 122 3.61 6.06 -14.72
C GLY A 122 3.29 4.70 -14.12
N ILE A 123 2.63 4.63 -12.95
CA ILE A 123 2.18 3.39 -12.31
C ILE A 123 0.68 3.48 -12.01
N ASP A 124 -0.12 2.91 -12.89
CA ASP A 124 -1.57 2.82 -12.73
C ASP A 124 -1.94 1.61 -11.85
N CYS A 125 -2.93 1.77 -10.99
CA CYS A 125 -3.54 0.70 -10.19
C CYS A 125 -4.89 0.32 -10.80
N LYS A 126 -5.00 -0.90 -11.33
CA LYS A 126 -6.25 -1.44 -11.87
C LYS A 126 -6.94 -2.32 -10.84
N TYR A 127 -8.13 -1.91 -10.41
CA TYR A 127 -9.01 -2.67 -9.51
C TYR A 127 -10.45 -2.68 -10.03
N SER A 128 -11.15 -1.54 -9.99
CA SER A 128 -12.49 -1.36 -10.57
C SER A 128 -12.47 -1.21 -12.11
N GLY A 129 -11.52 -1.88 -12.75
CA GLY A 129 -11.28 -1.85 -14.19
C GLY A 129 -10.72 -3.20 -14.65
N TYR A 130 -10.03 -3.19 -15.78
CA TYR A 130 -9.52 -4.39 -16.41
C TYR A 130 -8.14 -4.18 -17.04
N VAL A 131 -7.47 -5.29 -17.32
CA VAL A 131 -6.21 -5.33 -18.06
C VAL A 131 -6.33 -6.29 -19.23
N ILE A 132 -5.54 -6.08 -20.28
CA ILE A 132 -5.39 -7.06 -21.37
C ILE A 132 -4.34 -8.09 -20.94
N ALA A 133 -4.65 -9.35 -21.18
CA ALA A 133 -3.84 -10.48 -20.77
C ALA A 133 -3.11 -11.14 -21.94
N ALA A 134 -2.01 -11.83 -21.65
CA ALA A 134 -1.33 -12.68 -22.62
C ALA A 134 -2.27 -13.80 -23.14
N PRO A 135 -2.12 -14.30 -24.38
CA PRO A 135 -1.15 -13.91 -25.39
C PRO A 135 -1.68 -12.82 -26.34
N SER A 136 -2.63 -11.97 -25.90
CA SER A 136 -3.26 -10.95 -26.77
C SER A 136 -2.23 -10.03 -27.41
N GLN A 137 -2.54 -9.48 -28.59
CA GLN A 137 -1.67 -8.53 -29.27
C GLN A 137 -1.78 -7.13 -28.64
N HIS A 138 -0.65 -6.45 -28.44
CA HIS A 138 -0.63 -5.03 -28.09
C HIS A 138 -0.67 -4.16 -29.35
N GLN A 139 -1.16 -2.92 -29.26
CA GLN A 139 -1.19 -1.95 -30.38
C GLN A 139 0.18 -1.69 -31.03
N THR A 140 1.27 -2.01 -30.32
CA THR A 140 2.65 -1.92 -30.83
C THR A 140 3.05 -3.13 -31.69
N GLY A 141 2.13 -4.08 -31.94
CA GLY A 141 2.38 -5.32 -32.66
C GLY A 141 2.97 -6.46 -31.83
N VAL A 142 3.46 -6.17 -30.62
CA VAL A 142 4.07 -7.15 -29.70
C VAL A 142 3.03 -7.75 -28.78
N ASN A 143 3.01 -9.07 -28.59
CA ASN A 143 2.02 -9.72 -27.75
C ASN A 143 2.32 -9.54 -26.26
N TYR A 144 1.28 -9.37 -25.45
CA TYR A 144 1.40 -9.54 -24.01
C TYR A 144 1.95 -10.93 -23.70
N GLN A 145 2.89 -11.03 -22.76
CA GLN A 145 3.61 -12.27 -22.48
C GLN A 145 3.82 -12.45 -20.99
N TRP A 146 3.52 -13.63 -20.45
CA TRP A 146 3.91 -13.98 -19.09
C TRP A 146 5.43 -14.10 -18.97
N ILE A 147 6.02 -13.50 -17.94
CA ILE A 147 7.43 -13.77 -17.59
C ILE A 147 7.56 -15.23 -17.16
N ASP A 148 6.67 -15.64 -16.25
CA ASP A 148 6.42 -17.02 -15.84
C ASP A 148 4.91 -17.17 -15.66
N GLU A 149 4.27 -18.05 -16.44
CA GLU A 149 2.82 -18.23 -16.43
C GLU A 149 2.29 -19.00 -15.21
N TYR A 150 3.18 -19.72 -14.52
CA TYR A 150 2.89 -20.55 -13.34
C TYR A 150 3.21 -19.84 -12.03
N GLN A 151 3.86 -18.67 -12.07
CA GLN A 151 4.18 -17.87 -10.90
C GLN A 151 2.91 -17.59 -10.07
N PRO A 152 2.90 -17.96 -8.77
CA PRO A 152 1.78 -17.64 -7.89
C PRO A 152 1.54 -16.13 -7.77
N ILE A 153 0.27 -15.75 -7.62
CA ILE A 153 -0.12 -14.38 -7.29
C ILE A 153 0.20 -14.15 -5.81
N ALA A 154 1.02 -13.13 -5.52
CA ALA A 154 1.34 -12.70 -4.16
C ALA A 154 0.23 -11.80 -3.59
N ASP A 155 0.22 -11.65 -2.27
CA ASP A 155 -0.64 -10.65 -1.61
C ASP A 155 -0.13 -9.24 -1.89
N LEU A 156 -1.05 -8.27 -1.92
CA LEU A 156 -0.67 -6.87 -2.11
C LEU A 156 0.20 -6.39 -0.95
N PRO A 157 1.41 -5.85 -1.20
CA PRO A 157 2.26 -5.33 -0.14
C PRO A 157 1.55 -4.28 0.71
N LYS A 158 1.77 -4.33 2.02
CA LYS A 158 1.05 -3.48 2.96
C LYS A 158 1.27 -2.00 2.65
N TRP A 159 2.50 -1.59 2.33
CA TRP A 159 2.81 -0.20 2.01
C TRP A 159 2.05 0.30 0.77
N ILE A 160 1.85 -0.55 -0.24
CA ILE A 160 1.02 -0.19 -1.40
C ILE A 160 -0.43 -0.02 -0.96
N SER A 161 -0.95 -0.99 -0.19
CA SER A 161 -2.33 -0.93 0.29
C SER A 161 -2.62 0.33 1.11
N ASP A 162 -1.66 0.78 1.92
CA ASP A 162 -1.75 2.00 2.72
C ASP A 162 -1.80 3.27 1.85
N ILE A 163 -1.16 3.25 0.67
CA ILE A 163 -1.15 4.38 -0.28
C ILE A 163 -2.43 4.40 -1.13
N ILE A 164 -2.86 3.24 -1.65
CA ILE A 164 -3.87 3.19 -2.70
C ILE A 164 -5.28 2.91 -2.18
N ILE A 165 -5.44 2.24 -1.03
CA ILE A 165 -6.76 1.90 -0.51
C ILE A 165 -7.27 3.06 0.33
N LYS A 166 -8.26 3.78 -0.20
CA LYS A 166 -9.03 4.74 0.59
C LYS A 166 -9.96 3.95 1.49
N LYS A 167 -9.65 3.90 2.80
CA LYS A 167 -10.63 3.46 3.79
C LYS A 167 -11.92 4.27 3.57
N PRO A 168 -13.10 3.65 3.46
CA PRO A 168 -14.33 4.41 3.41
C PRO A 168 -14.32 5.38 4.59
N ALA A 169 -14.56 6.67 4.32
CA ALA A 169 -14.74 7.65 5.38
C ALA A 169 -15.78 7.06 6.33
N LYS A 170 -15.37 6.72 7.55
CA LYS A 170 -16.32 6.28 8.58
C LYS A 170 -17.38 7.37 8.61
N ALA A 171 -18.63 7.03 8.26
CA ALA A 171 -19.78 7.89 8.52
C ALA A 171 -19.61 8.47 9.94
N PRO A 172 -19.86 9.76 10.19
CA PRO A 172 -19.51 10.41 11.44
C PRO A 172 -20.07 9.56 12.58
N ARG A 173 -19.19 8.80 13.23
CA ARG A 173 -19.60 7.89 14.29
C ARG A 173 -20.05 8.82 15.40
N ARG A 174 -21.35 8.82 15.67
CA ARG A 174 -21.90 9.26 16.95
C ARG A 174 -20.98 8.69 18.02
N ARG A 175 -20.32 9.58 18.78
CA ARG A 175 -19.41 9.20 19.85
C ARG A 175 -20.15 8.25 20.78
N THR A 176 -19.79 6.97 20.67
CA THR A 176 -20.09 5.96 21.68
C THR A 176 -18.74 5.42 22.12
N SER A 177 -18.59 5.37 23.42
CA SER A 177 -17.38 5.07 24.16
C SER A 177 -16.98 3.60 24.04
N ALA A 178 -15.67 3.38 23.86
CA ALA A 178 -14.84 2.24 24.28
C ALA A 178 -14.89 0.89 23.51
N GLY A 179 -13.67 0.35 23.28
CA GLY A 179 -13.31 -0.99 22.77
C GLY A 179 -12.08 -0.93 21.85
N HIS A 180 -10.85 -0.70 22.36
CA HIS A 180 -9.79 -1.68 22.69
C HIS A 180 -9.37 -2.62 21.53
N GLY A 181 -8.19 -2.38 20.91
CA GLY A 181 -7.44 -3.47 20.26
C GLY A 181 -6.48 -3.19 19.09
N ASP A 182 -6.65 -2.13 18.28
CA ASP A 182 -6.06 -2.12 16.91
C ASP A 182 -5.12 -0.94 16.58
N SER A 183 -4.77 -0.06 17.52
CA SER A 183 -3.88 1.08 17.24
C SER A 183 -2.41 0.80 17.59
N ILE A 184 -1.46 1.43 16.89
CA ILE A 184 -0.02 1.38 17.22
C ILE A 184 0.22 1.76 18.69
N THR A 185 -0.56 2.71 19.20
CA THR A 185 -0.60 3.09 20.61
C THR A 185 -0.92 1.90 21.52
N ASP A 186 -1.90 1.08 21.16
CA ASP A 186 -2.27 -0.12 21.93
C ASP A 186 -1.23 -1.23 21.76
N GLN A 187 -0.75 -1.46 20.53
CA GLN A 187 0.20 -2.52 20.21
C GLN A 187 1.52 -2.41 21.00
N TYR A 188 2.03 -1.19 21.15
CA TYR A 188 3.29 -0.92 21.87
C TYR A 188 3.08 -0.27 23.24
N ASN A 189 1.83 -0.23 23.72
CA ASN A 189 1.46 0.34 25.01
C ASN A 189 2.03 1.76 25.23
N LEU A 190 1.94 2.62 24.21
CA LEU A 190 2.46 3.99 24.26
C LEU A 190 1.53 4.85 25.10
N ARG A 191 1.90 5.15 26.34
CA ARG A 191 1.10 5.99 27.23
C ARG A 191 1.58 7.44 27.16
N VAL A 192 0.65 8.36 26.93
CA VAL A 192 0.93 9.80 26.86
C VAL A 192 1.68 10.28 28.11
N GLN A 193 1.29 9.83 29.31
CA GLN A 193 1.96 10.25 30.53
C GLN A 193 3.41 9.76 30.67
N ASP A 194 3.85 8.76 29.90
CA ASP A 194 5.23 8.28 29.95
C ASP A 194 6.18 9.23 29.18
N TYR A 195 5.65 10.01 28.25
CA TYR A 195 6.43 10.84 27.33
C TYR A 195 6.19 12.34 27.50
N LEU A 196 4.96 12.74 27.84
CA LEU A 196 4.55 14.15 27.98
C LEU A 196 3.96 14.45 29.35
N MET A 197 4.54 13.90 30.43
CA MET A 197 4.16 14.30 31.78
C MET A 197 4.47 15.80 32.00
N PRO A 198 3.51 16.65 32.42
CA PRO A 198 3.79 18.07 32.60
C PRO A 198 4.73 18.33 33.78
N GLU A 199 5.74 19.19 33.63
CA GLU A 199 6.78 19.46 34.65
C GLU A 199 6.21 19.99 35.98
N ASN A 200 5.09 20.71 35.91
CA ASN A 200 4.35 21.23 37.07
C ASN A 200 2.91 20.69 37.08
N GLY A 201 2.75 19.41 36.70
CA GLY A 201 1.45 18.77 36.54
C GLY A 201 0.59 18.78 37.80
N ARG A 202 -0.65 19.26 37.66
CA ARG A 202 -1.68 19.19 38.71
C ARG A 202 -2.92 18.51 38.15
N TYR A 203 -3.52 17.64 38.96
CA TYR A 203 -4.82 17.06 38.62
C TYR A 203 -5.88 18.17 38.62
N ILE A 204 -6.53 18.37 37.48
CA ILE A 204 -7.69 19.26 37.34
C ILE A 204 -9.01 18.47 37.39
N SER A 205 -8.93 17.16 37.20
CA SER A 205 -10.00 16.20 37.47
C SER A 205 -9.39 14.83 37.81
N SER A 206 -10.22 13.80 38.02
CA SER A 206 -9.76 12.42 38.25
C SER A 206 -8.91 11.85 37.12
N ASP A 207 -9.09 12.34 35.90
CA ASP A 207 -8.48 11.76 34.69
C ASP A 207 -7.65 12.77 33.91
N GLU A 208 -7.55 14.03 34.35
CA GLU A 208 -6.85 15.09 33.62
C GLU A 208 -5.80 15.78 34.47
N ILE A 209 -4.59 15.89 33.92
CA ILE A 209 -3.45 16.59 34.51
C ILE A 209 -3.10 17.77 33.61
N ARG A 210 -2.91 18.95 34.19
CA ARG A 210 -2.52 20.16 33.48
C ARG A 210 -1.24 20.76 34.04
N GLY A 211 -0.38 21.27 33.17
CA GLY A 211 0.86 21.93 33.57
C GLY A 211 1.68 22.46 32.40
N ALA A 212 2.98 22.66 32.64
CA ALA A 212 3.93 23.11 31.61
C ALA A 212 4.32 21.94 30.70
N HIS A 213 4.34 22.19 29.39
CA HIS A 213 4.73 21.21 28.40
C HIS A 213 6.23 20.87 28.53
N PRO A 214 6.64 19.60 28.67
CA PRO A 214 8.05 19.26 28.90
C PRO A 214 8.92 19.46 27.65
N ALA A 215 8.35 19.28 26.45
CA ALA A 215 9.09 19.51 25.20
C ALA A 215 9.36 20.99 24.87
N HIS A 216 8.58 21.94 25.44
CA HIS A 216 8.80 23.36 25.19
C HIS A 216 8.28 24.25 26.34
N GLY A 217 9.02 25.30 26.67
CA GLY A 217 8.69 26.22 27.76
C GLY A 217 7.27 26.82 27.71
N SER A 218 6.81 27.28 28.87
CA SER A 218 5.45 27.79 29.10
C SER A 218 5.47 29.10 29.89
N SER A 219 4.95 30.19 29.32
CA SER A 219 4.88 31.48 30.03
C SER A 219 3.86 31.48 31.17
N THR A 220 2.84 30.62 31.10
CA THR A 220 1.76 30.53 32.10
C THR A 220 1.82 29.25 32.94
N GLY A 221 2.77 28.36 32.64
CA GLY A 221 2.90 27.05 33.27
C GLY A 221 1.74 26.08 33.03
N ASN A 222 0.83 26.34 32.08
CA ASN A 222 -0.44 25.60 31.91
C ASN A 222 -0.80 25.29 30.45
N ASN A 223 0.23 25.21 29.59
CA ASN A 223 0.08 25.04 28.14
C ASN A 223 -0.08 23.58 27.70
N LEU A 224 -0.02 22.59 28.60
CA LEU A 224 -0.27 21.19 28.30
C LEU A 224 -1.36 20.62 29.21
N CYS A 225 -2.30 19.87 28.63
CA CYS A 225 -3.23 19.01 29.36
C CYS A 225 -3.11 17.57 28.82
N ILE A 226 -3.08 16.59 29.73
CA ILE A 226 -3.14 15.18 29.40
C ILE A 226 -4.39 14.56 30.04
N ASN A 227 -5.09 13.69 29.32
CA ASN A 227 -6.19 12.88 29.82
C ASN A 227 -5.72 11.41 29.86
N ILE A 228 -5.50 10.90 31.08
CA ILE A 228 -4.88 9.60 31.33
C ILE A 228 -5.80 8.48 30.85
N ARG A 229 -7.10 8.57 31.15
CA ARG A 229 -8.08 7.54 30.77
C ARG A 229 -8.26 7.43 29.27
N LYS A 230 -8.29 8.56 28.57
CA LYS A 230 -8.42 8.59 27.11
C LYS A 230 -7.09 8.37 26.39
N ASN A 231 -5.97 8.37 27.13
CA ASN A 231 -4.62 8.35 26.60
C ASN A 231 -4.38 9.42 25.53
N THR A 232 -4.76 10.67 25.82
CA THR A 232 -4.66 11.81 24.89
C THR A 232 -4.01 13.01 25.55
N TRP A 233 -3.40 13.89 24.75
CA TRP A 233 -2.88 15.18 25.20
C TRP A 233 -3.31 16.32 24.28
N TYR A 234 -3.22 17.54 24.80
CA TYR A 234 -3.47 18.77 24.07
C TYR A 234 -2.55 19.89 24.55
N CYS A 235 -1.91 20.56 23.59
CA CYS A 235 -1.10 21.76 23.83
C CYS A 235 -1.90 23.01 23.46
N PHE A 236 -2.15 23.86 24.45
CA PHE A 236 -2.86 25.12 24.27
C PHE A 236 -2.04 26.19 23.55
N ARG A 237 -0.71 26.06 23.50
CA ARG A 237 0.16 27.02 22.80
C ARG A 237 0.05 26.86 21.28
N HIS A 238 0.15 25.63 20.80
CA HIS A 238 0.13 25.33 19.36
C HIS A 238 -1.25 24.88 18.87
N GLN A 239 -2.20 24.67 19.79
CA GLN A 239 -3.56 24.19 19.51
C GLN A 239 -3.60 22.80 18.85
N THR A 240 -2.60 21.99 19.16
CA THR A 240 -2.38 20.64 18.63
C THR A 240 -2.45 19.61 19.73
N GLY A 241 -2.52 18.33 19.37
CA GLY A 241 -2.56 17.24 20.33
C GLY A 241 -2.70 15.89 19.64
N GLY A 242 -2.77 14.84 20.43
CA GLY A 242 -2.84 13.48 19.91
C GLY A 242 -2.91 12.42 21.00
N GLY A 243 -2.60 11.18 20.61
CA GLY A 243 -2.49 10.04 21.50
C GLY A 243 -1.03 9.72 21.83
N GLY A 244 -0.77 8.47 22.21
CA GLY A 244 0.57 7.99 22.60
C GLY A 244 1.62 8.08 21.49
N VAL A 245 1.24 7.82 20.23
CA VAL A 245 2.13 7.95 19.07
C VAL A 245 2.61 9.38 18.90
N GLU A 246 1.70 10.36 18.85
CA GLU A 246 2.08 11.78 18.71
C GLU A 246 2.85 12.28 19.94
N ALA A 247 2.48 11.82 21.15
CA ALA A 247 3.19 12.18 22.38
C ALA A 247 4.65 11.71 22.37
N TYR A 248 4.88 10.46 21.98
CA TYR A 248 6.22 9.90 21.85
C TYR A 248 7.02 10.63 20.78
N ALA A 249 6.42 10.90 19.61
CA ALA A 249 7.08 11.58 18.51
C ALA A 249 7.54 13.00 18.90
N VAL A 250 6.71 13.74 19.63
CA VAL A 250 7.06 15.07 20.17
C VAL A 250 8.16 14.95 21.22
N ALA A 251 8.07 13.98 22.15
CA ALA A 251 9.07 13.81 23.21
C ALA A 251 10.46 13.42 22.67
N ARG A 252 10.52 12.65 21.57
CA ARG A 252 11.78 12.27 20.91
C ARG A 252 12.25 13.28 19.87
N GLY A 253 11.50 14.36 19.63
CA GLY A 253 11.86 15.40 18.65
C GLY A 253 11.75 14.97 17.19
N ILE A 254 11.00 13.90 16.90
CA ILE A 254 10.72 13.43 15.52
C ILE A 254 9.78 14.43 14.82
N ILE A 255 8.86 15.00 15.58
CA ILE A 255 7.97 16.07 15.13
C ILE A 255 8.00 17.22 16.13
N ASP A 256 7.78 18.43 15.62
CA ASP A 256 7.50 19.58 16.48
C ASP A 256 6.11 19.48 17.09
N CYS A 257 5.91 20.06 18.27
CA CYS A 257 4.59 20.08 18.91
C CYS A 257 3.51 20.69 18.01
N SER A 258 3.86 21.68 17.18
CA SER A 258 2.94 22.31 16.22
C SER A 258 2.53 21.43 15.04
N GLU A 259 3.23 20.31 14.81
CA GLU A 259 2.92 19.36 13.76
C GLU A 259 1.97 18.25 14.24
N ALA A 260 1.76 18.12 15.56
CA ALA A 260 1.00 17.02 16.15
C ALA A 260 -0.47 17.00 15.66
N GLY A 261 -0.87 15.86 15.09
CA GLY A 261 -2.19 15.64 14.52
C GLY A 261 -2.22 14.47 13.55
N ALA A 262 -3.34 14.27 12.86
CA ALA A 262 -3.49 13.16 11.92
C ALA A 262 -2.48 13.27 10.76
N GLY A 263 -1.69 12.21 10.54
CA GLY A 263 -0.70 12.16 9.45
C GLY A 263 0.61 12.89 9.74
N CYS A 264 0.85 13.35 10.96
CA CYS A 264 2.09 14.06 11.34
C CYS A 264 3.38 13.23 11.16
N LEU A 265 3.26 11.90 11.12
CA LEU A 265 4.37 10.96 10.90
C LEU A 265 4.50 10.47 9.45
N ASN A 266 3.78 11.06 8.49
CA ASN A 266 3.98 10.75 7.09
C ASN A 266 5.46 10.95 6.74
N ASN A 267 6.10 9.90 6.20
CA ASN A 267 7.53 9.82 5.87
C ASN A 267 8.50 9.85 7.07
N LYS A 268 8.01 9.82 8.31
CA LYS A 268 8.82 9.79 9.55
C LYS A 268 8.70 8.47 10.33
N TRP A 269 7.96 7.48 9.82
CA TRP A 269 7.74 6.19 10.49
C TRP A 269 9.02 5.38 10.71
N SER A 270 9.96 5.39 9.74
CA SER A 270 11.24 4.67 9.89
C SER A 270 12.07 5.24 11.04
N GLU A 271 12.10 6.56 11.18
CA GLU A 271 12.73 7.23 12.31
C GLU A 271 12.01 6.93 13.63
N PHE A 272 10.67 6.95 13.62
CA PHE A 272 9.85 6.60 14.77
C PHE A 272 10.14 5.18 15.29
N PHE A 273 10.15 4.17 14.41
CA PHE A 273 10.46 2.79 14.79
C PHE A 273 11.93 2.59 15.17
N ARG A 274 12.87 3.35 14.58
CA ARG A 274 14.27 3.37 15.03
C ARG A 274 14.35 3.84 16.48
N CYS A 275 13.72 4.96 16.81
CA CYS A 275 13.70 5.47 18.19
C CYS A 275 13.04 4.45 19.13
N LEU A 276 11.94 3.79 18.74
CA LEU A 276 11.30 2.77 19.59
C LEU A 276 12.23 1.59 19.91
N ARG A 277 13.14 1.22 18.98
CA ARG A 277 14.16 0.19 19.24
C ARG A 277 15.25 0.69 20.18
N GLU A 278 15.71 1.93 19.97
CA GLU A 278 16.72 2.56 20.84
C GLU A 278 16.22 2.67 22.29
N ASP A 279 14.94 2.99 22.45
CA ASP A 279 14.29 3.12 23.75
C ASP A 279 13.85 1.75 24.33
N GLY A 280 14.15 0.65 23.64
CA GLY A 280 13.88 -0.72 24.09
C GLY A 280 12.39 -1.10 24.11
N ILE A 281 11.52 -0.30 23.49
CA ILE A 281 10.07 -0.52 23.43
C ILE A 281 9.74 -1.66 22.46
N ILE A 282 10.54 -1.81 21.40
CA ILE A 282 10.45 -2.94 20.46
C ILE A 282 11.82 -3.57 20.28
N THR A 283 11.90 -4.90 20.25
CA THR A 283 13.14 -5.61 19.96
C THR A 283 13.42 -5.61 18.44
N PRO A 284 14.69 -5.65 18.00
CA PRO A 284 14.99 -5.98 16.61
C PRO A 284 14.33 -7.33 16.29
N THR A 285 13.54 -7.38 15.21
CA THR A 285 13.12 -8.67 14.65
C THR A 285 14.39 -9.40 14.24
N GLU A 286 14.63 -10.60 14.78
CA GLU A 286 15.64 -11.50 14.24
C GLU A 286 15.31 -11.69 12.76
N ALA A 287 16.08 -11.06 11.89
CA ALA A 287 15.91 -11.22 10.45
C ALA A 287 16.23 -12.69 10.13
N ASP A 288 15.25 -13.38 9.54
CA ASP A 288 15.37 -14.76 9.11
C ASP A 288 16.68 -14.95 8.30
N PRO A 289 17.55 -15.89 8.69
CA PRO A 289 18.81 -16.16 7.98
C PRO A 289 18.62 -16.41 6.47
N GLU A 290 17.47 -16.93 6.05
CA GLU A 290 17.15 -17.15 4.64
C GLU A 290 16.90 -15.84 3.88
N ILE A 291 16.34 -14.83 4.54
CA ILE A 291 16.10 -13.49 3.97
C ILE A 291 17.43 -12.75 3.80
N LEU A 292 18.33 -12.83 4.79
CA LEU A 292 19.66 -12.24 4.69
C LEU A 292 20.51 -12.91 3.60
N ALA A 293 20.44 -14.25 3.47
CA ALA A 293 21.10 -14.98 2.39
C ALA A 293 20.55 -14.60 1.00
N SER A 294 19.25 -14.34 0.90
CA SER A 294 18.59 -13.88 -0.34
C SER A 294 19.03 -12.47 -0.74
N ILE A 295 19.15 -11.56 0.23
CA ILE A 295 19.65 -10.19 0.01
C ILE A 295 21.12 -10.20 -0.44
N ASP A 296 21.97 -11.01 0.19
CA ASP A 296 23.37 -11.14 -0.22
C ASP A 296 23.51 -11.76 -1.62
N ALA A 297 22.67 -12.74 -1.97
CA ALA A 297 22.61 -13.30 -3.32
C ALA A 297 22.18 -12.26 -4.37
N LEU A 298 21.23 -11.39 -4.04
CA LEU A 298 20.78 -10.29 -4.90
C LEU A 298 21.87 -9.23 -5.09
N ILE A 299 22.59 -8.85 -4.02
CA ILE A 299 23.73 -7.92 -4.08
C ILE A 299 24.87 -8.49 -4.94
N GLN A 300 25.17 -9.79 -4.80
CA GLN A 300 26.19 -10.43 -5.64
C GLN A 300 25.78 -10.50 -7.11
N LYS A 301 24.52 -10.80 -7.40
CA LYS A 301 23.98 -10.80 -8.77
C LYS A 301 24.05 -9.40 -9.39
N TRP A 302 23.74 -8.36 -8.62
CA TRP A 302 23.82 -6.97 -9.04
C TRP A 302 25.26 -6.53 -9.35
N ARG A 303 26.25 -6.91 -8.52
CA ARG A 303 27.68 -6.65 -8.77
C ARG A 303 28.21 -7.35 -10.03
N ARG A 304 27.73 -8.56 -10.34
CA ARG A 304 28.10 -9.28 -11.58
C ARG A 304 27.53 -8.60 -12.82
N LEU A 305 26.30 -8.06 -12.74
CA LEU A 305 25.68 -7.35 -13.85
C LEU A 305 26.36 -6.01 -14.16
N GLN A 306 26.92 -5.35 -13.14
CA GLN A 306 27.73 -4.12 -13.30
C GLN A 306 29.12 -4.39 -13.89
N ALA A 307 29.69 -5.58 -13.69
CA ALA A 307 31.01 -5.95 -14.20
C ALA A 307 31.03 -6.34 -15.69
N CYS A 308 29.86 -6.52 -16.33
CA CYS A 308 29.74 -6.86 -17.75
C CYS A 308 29.50 -5.65 -18.67
N GLN A 309 29.59 -4.42 -18.15
CA GLN A 309 29.43 -3.17 -18.92
C GLN A 309 30.72 -2.36 -19.05
N ASN A 310 31.89 -2.98 -18.82
CA ASN A 310 33.21 -2.45 -19.19
C ASN A 310 33.90 -3.37 -20.18
#